data_AF-A0A550HC90-F1
#
_entry.id   AF-A0A550HC90-F1
#
_cell.length_a   1.000
_cell.length_b   1.000
_cell.length_c   1.000
_cell.angle_alpha   90.00
_cell.angle_beta   90.00
_cell.angle_gamma   90.00
#
_symmetry.space_group_name_H-M   'P 1'
#
loop_
_entity.id
_entity.type
_entity.pdbx_description
1 polymer ?
#
loop_
_entity_poly.entity_id
_entity_poly.type
_entity_poly.pdbx_seq_one_letter_code
_entity_poly.pdbx_strand_id
1 'polypeptide(L)' 'MPKLQKVILVSHTHWDREWYLPFEDFRWLLVKTIDQLIDLMENNQKYHYFNLDGQTIILEDYLELRPENRQR' A
#
# COMPACT_ATOMS: atom_id res chain seq x y z
N MET A 1 13.16 36.57 10.63
CA MET A 1 12.23 35.43 10.83
C MET A 1 12.75 34.27 10.01
N PRO A 2 12.87 33.05 10.56
CA PRO A 2 13.29 31.90 9.76
C PRO A 2 12.26 31.63 8.65
N LYS A 3 12.74 31.28 7.46
CA LYS A 3 11.90 30.99 6.29
C LYS A 3 11.27 29.61 6.48
N LEU A 4 9.95 29.51 6.48
CA LEU A 4 9.25 28.22 6.52
C LEU A 4 9.55 27.45 5.23
N GLN A 5 10.01 26.20 5.37
CA GLN A 5 10.20 25.29 4.25
C GLN A 5 8.96 24.42 4.04
N LYS A 6 8.52 24.31 2.79
CA LYS A 6 7.48 23.36 2.42
C LYS A 6 8.09 21.96 2.34
N VAL A 7 7.57 21.03 3.14
CA VAL A 7 7.93 19.61 3.10
C VAL A 7 6.79 18.84 2.44
N ILE A 8 7.11 17.95 1.52
CA ILE A 8 6.16 17.02 0.91
C ILE A 8 6.49 15.63 1.43
N LEU A 9 5.56 15.02 2.13
CA LEU A 9 5.69 13.65 2.63
C LEU A 9 4.85 12.73 1.74
N VAL A 10 5.48 11.69 1.19
CA VAL A 10 4.80 10.66 0.40
C VAL A 10 4.90 9.35 1.17
N SER A 11 3.77 8.84 1.63
CA SER A 11 3.72 7.52 2.25
C SER A 11 3.82 6.44 1.17
N HIS A 12 4.71 5.48 1.38
CA HIS A 12 4.90 4.34 0.50
C HIS A 12 5.45 3.16 1.29
N THR A 13 5.44 1.99 0.68
CA THR A 13 6.30 0.87 1.07
C THR A 13 7.09 0.44 -0.16
N HIS A 14 8.33 -0.01 0.02
CA HIS A 14 9.03 -0.71 -1.04
C HIS A 14 8.67 -2.19 -0.94
N TRP A 15 8.18 -2.79 -2.03
CA TRP A 15 7.63 -4.13 -2.01
C TRP A 15 8.33 -5.04 -3.02
N ASP A 16 9.41 -5.66 -2.59
CA ASP A 16 9.97 -6.80 -3.32
C ASP A 16 8.90 -7.90 -3.39
N ARG A 17 8.45 -8.22 -4.62
CA ARG A 17 7.38 -9.21 -4.83
C ARG A 17 7.76 -10.59 -4.30
N GLU A 18 9.05 -10.93 -4.37
CA GLU A 18 9.65 -12.12 -3.80
C GLU A 18 11.14 -11.85 -3.54
N TRP A 19 11.70 -12.40 -2.46
CA TRP A 19 13.13 -12.22 -2.15
C TRP A 19 13.68 -13.32 -1.21
N TYR A 20 13.88 -13.02 0.07
CA TYR A 20 14.50 -13.94 1.04
C TYR A 20 13.52 -14.92 1.72
N LEU A 21 12.22 -14.69 1.51
CA LEU A 21 11.13 -15.63 1.85
C LEU A 21 10.48 -16.10 0.54
N PRO A 22 9.81 -17.27 0.56
CA PRO A 22 8.92 -17.69 -0.51
C PRO A 22 7.92 -16.60 -0.90
N PHE A 23 7.58 -16.55 -2.20
CA PHE A 23 6.61 -15.60 -2.75
C PHE A 23 5.31 -15.51 -1.95
N GLU A 24 4.73 -16.65 -1.55
CA GLU A 24 3.45 -16.67 -0.83
C GLU A 24 3.51 -16.04 0.57
N ASP A 25 4.69 -16.08 1.23
CA ASP A 25 4.86 -15.41 2.52
C ASP A 25 4.86 -13.89 2.35
N PHE A 26 5.52 -13.37 1.31
CA PHE A 26 5.42 -11.96 0.93
C PHE A 26 3.98 -11.63 0.51
N ARG A 27 3.34 -12.45 -0.33
CA ARG A 27 1.97 -12.22 -0.78
C ARG A 27 0.97 -12.11 0.38
N TRP A 28 1.14 -12.93 1.41
CA TRP A 28 0.31 -12.84 2.62
C TRP A 28 0.51 -11.54 3.39
N LEU A 29 1.76 -11.08 3.54
CA LEU A 29 2.06 -9.78 4.15
C LEU A 29 1.49 -8.63 3.31
N LEU A 30 1.51 -8.76 1.98
CA LEU A 30 0.94 -7.76 1.06
C LEU A 30 -0.56 -7.61 1.33
N VAL A 31 -1.29 -8.73 1.35
CA VAL A 31 -2.74 -8.72 1.60
C VAL A 31 -3.07 -8.02 2.92
N LYS A 32 -2.36 -8.36 4.00
CA LYS A 32 -2.56 -7.71 5.30
C LYS A 32 -2.27 -6.21 5.26
N THR A 33 -1.23 -5.80 4.55
CA THR A 33 -0.84 -4.41 4.43
C THR A 33 -1.91 -3.62 3.67
N ILE A 34 -2.41 -4.17 2.56
CA ILE A 34 -3.46 -3.52 1.76
C ILE A 34 -4.80 -3.50 2.51
N ASP A 35 -5.20 -4.58 3.19
CA ASP A 35 -6.41 -4.61 4.04
C ASP A 35 -6.37 -3.45 5.06
N GLN A 36 -5.25 -3.30 5.79
CA GLN A 36 -5.06 -2.22 6.77
C GLN A 36 -4.99 -0.83 6.13
N LEU A 37 -4.40 -0.71 4.95
CA LEU A 37 -4.28 0.55 4.22
C LEU A 37 -5.66 1.05 3.77
N ILE A 38 -6.48 0.17 3.19
CA ILE A 38 -7.83 0.54 2.75
C ILE A 38 -8.66 0.98 3.96
N ASP A 39 -8.64 0.20 5.05
CA ASP A 39 -9.37 0.55 6.28
C ASP A 39 -8.89 1.90 6.86
N LEU A 40 -7.59 2.17 6.84
CA LEU A 40 -7.04 3.47 7.25
C LEU A 40 -7.56 4.60 6.37
N MET A 41 -7.54 4.43 5.04
CA MET A 41 -7.93 5.45 4.07
C MET A 41 -9.43 5.75 4.14
N GLU A 42 -10.27 4.72 4.29
CA GLU A 42 -11.72 4.88 4.43
C GLU A 42 -12.11 5.59 5.74
N ASN A 43 -11.38 5.32 6.83
CA ASN A 43 -11.71 5.85 8.15
C ASN A 43 -10.96 7.14 8.53
N ASN A 44 -9.97 7.57 7.73
CA ASN A 44 -9.18 8.77 8.00
C ASN A 44 -9.18 9.74 6.81
N GLN A 45 -10.06 10.73 6.85
CA GLN A 45 -10.18 11.77 5.84
C GLN A 45 -8.94 12.64 5.66
N LYS A 46 -7.89 12.54 6.48
CA LYS A 46 -6.61 13.25 6.26
C LYS A 46 -5.57 12.40 5.51
N TYR A 47 -5.83 11.11 5.32
CA TYR A 47 -4.90 10.18 4.71
C TYR A 47 -5.38 9.78 3.30
N HIS A 48 -5.05 10.63 2.33
CA HIS A 48 -5.65 10.55 0.99
C HIS A 48 -4.88 9.67 -0.01
N TYR A 49 -3.57 9.51 0.16
CA TYR A 49 -2.71 8.91 -0.86
C TYR A 49 -1.66 8.00 -0.24
N PHE A 50 -1.41 6.89 -0.92
CA PHE A 50 -0.31 5.97 -0.65
C PHE A 50 0.29 5.53 -1.99
N ASN A 51 1.61 5.52 -2.09
CA ASN A 51 2.30 5.07 -3.30
C ASN A 51 2.60 3.56 -3.18
N LEU A 52 2.04 2.75 -4.08
CA LEU A 52 2.26 1.31 -4.18
C LEU A 52 3.50 0.98 -5.01
N ASP A 53 4.63 1.58 -4.62
CA ASP A 53 5.97 1.26 -5.11
C ASP A 53 6.18 1.36 -6.63
N GLY A 54 5.33 2.11 -7.33
CA GLY A 54 5.40 2.28 -8.78
C GLY A 54 5.09 1.02 -9.60
N GLN A 55 4.53 -0.03 -8.99
CA GLN A 55 4.23 -1.31 -9.64
C GLN A 55 2.73 -1.62 -9.57
N THR A 56 2.15 -2.02 -10.70
CA THR A 56 0.70 -2.31 -10.79
C THR A 56 0.35 -3.74 -10.37
N ILE A 57 1.31 -4.66 -10.38
CA ILE A 57 1.10 -6.08 -10.07
C ILE A 57 0.55 -6.31 -8.66
N ILE A 58 0.84 -5.40 -7.71
CA ILE A 58 0.29 -5.42 -6.35
C ILE A 58 -1.25 -5.50 -6.36
N LEU A 59 -1.92 -4.81 -7.30
CA LEU A 59 -3.37 -4.82 -7.41
C LEU A 59 -3.89 -6.22 -7.79
N GLU A 60 -3.21 -6.89 -8.71
CA GLU A 60 -3.58 -8.25 -9.15
C GLU A 60 -3.29 -9.27 -8.04
N ASP A 61 -2.11 -9.21 -7.45
CA ASP A 61 -1.69 -10.11 -6.37
C ASP A 61 -2.63 -10.04 -5.17
N TYR A 62 -3.12 -8.84 -4.84
CA TYR A 62 -4.13 -8.61 -3.81
C TYR A 62 -5.52 -9.11 -4.21
N LEU A 63 -6.04 -8.70 -5.38
CA LEU A 63 -7.42 -8.98 -5.80
C LEU A 63 -7.67 -10.45 -6.16
N GLU A 64 -6.64 -11.23 -6.45
CA GLU A 64 -6.78 -12.69 -6.60
C GLU A 64 -7.16 -13.36 -5.26
N LEU A 65 -6.70 -12.80 -4.12
CA LEU A 65 -7.03 -13.30 -2.77
C LEU A 65 -8.18 -12.53 -2.09
N ARG A 66 -8.46 -11.32 -2.55
CA ARG A 66 -9.52 -10.40 -2.05
C ARG A 66 -10.41 -9.87 -3.18
N PRO A 67 -11.04 -10.73 -4.00
CA PRO A 67 -11.82 -10.28 -5.16
C PRO A 67 -13.00 -9.36 -4.79
N GLU A 68 -13.55 -9.50 -3.59
CA GLU A 68 -14.61 -8.66 -3.03
C GLU A 68 -14.23 -7.17 -2.91
N ASN A 69 -12.93 -6.87 -2.82
CA ASN A 69 -12.44 -5.51 -2.63
C ASN A 69 -12.19 -4.77 -3.94
N ARG A 70 -12.52 -5.34 -5.11
CA ARG A 70 -12.26 -4.72 -6.43
C ARG A 70 -12.92 -3.35 -6.65
N GLN A 71 -14.02 -3.07 -5.96
CA GLN A 71 -14.76 -1.79 -6.08
C GLN A 71 -14.47 -0.81 -4.93
N ARG A 72 -13.65 -1.21 -3.95
CA ARG A 72 -13.15 -0.34 -2.89
C ARG A 72 -11.91 0.39 -3.41
#